data_AF-A0A9D4ED43-F1
#
_entry.id   AF-A0A9D4ED43-F1
#
_cell.length_a   1.000
_cell.length_b   1.000
_cell.length_c   1.000
_cell.angle_alpha   90.00
_cell.angle_beta   90.00
_cell.angle_gamma   90.00
#
_symmetry.space_group_name_H-M   'P 1'
#
loop_
_entity.id
_entity.type
_entity.pdbx_description
1 polymer ?
#
loop_
_entity_poly.entity_id
_entity_poly.type
_entity_poly.pdbx_seq_one_letter_code
_entity_poly.pdbx_strand_id
1 'polypeptide(L)'
;MEYSTIMVLTLMRVVMGYSTLPPRDACYTMVPSHGVSAQTGANPYQIVMSKDTYSPSETIQVSLQGIASGTQFRGFMIQIRSIYASYYAPLGSFAAQAGVGNPCDWAAATHQQTGQVDKPFINLTWTAPDKNVGSILFLYTVVQNADTFWVNEPSSILEYLDKINKPIGCGSTVSCIMPRNCSQNCQYSVQWRPTKNNTVVEFEVKRKTSSPNYYMALGFSEDLQMGHDSVTECVTFNGVPKTLSSYNTEYGRYKNNTNLAVI
;
A
#
# COMPACT_ATOMS: atom_id res chain seq x y z
N MET A 1 -4.04 26.12 -64.81
CA MET A 1 -4.41 25.20 -63.72
C MET A 1 -3.42 25.46 -62.60
N GLU A 2 -3.84 26.23 -61.60
CA GLU A 2 -2.99 26.57 -60.45
C GLU A 2 -3.26 25.56 -59.34
N TYR A 3 -2.22 24.87 -58.88
CA TYR A 3 -2.30 23.94 -57.76
C TYR A 3 -1.88 24.67 -56.49
N SER A 4 -2.77 24.68 -55.49
CA SER A 4 -2.49 25.22 -54.16
C SER A 4 -2.12 24.06 -53.23
N THR A 5 -0.88 24.06 -52.76
CA THR A 5 -0.36 23.05 -51.82
C THR A 5 -0.59 23.53 -50.39
N ILE A 6 -1.42 22.83 -49.63
CA ILE A 6 -1.66 23.12 -48.20
C ILE A 6 -0.65 22.33 -47.36
N MET A 7 0.28 23.04 -46.73
CA MET A 7 1.22 22.48 -45.75
C MET A 7 0.55 22.51 -44.37
N VAL A 8 0.04 21.36 -43.91
CA VAL A 8 -0.52 21.20 -42.56
C VAL A 8 0.64 21.10 -41.57
N LEU A 9 0.91 22.19 -40.86
CA LEU A 9 1.90 22.23 -39.78
C LEU A 9 1.31 21.55 -38.54
N THR A 10 1.52 20.25 -38.39
CA THR A 10 1.20 19.54 -37.15
C THR A 10 2.22 19.95 -36.07
N LEU A 11 1.75 20.70 -35.06
CA LEU A 11 2.47 20.93 -33.81
C LEU A 11 2.66 19.58 -33.11
N MET A 12 3.73 18.86 -33.44
CA MET A 12 4.18 17.77 -32.58
C MET A 12 4.55 18.39 -31.25
N ARG A 13 3.77 18.08 -30.21
CA ARG A 13 4.13 18.43 -28.84
C ARG A 13 5.41 17.68 -28.49
N VAL A 14 6.55 18.37 -28.60
CA VAL A 14 7.79 17.89 -28.02
C VAL A 14 7.62 18.00 -26.51
N VAL A 15 7.22 16.91 -25.88
CA VAL A 15 7.18 16.80 -24.42
C VAL A 15 8.62 16.65 -23.97
N MET A 16 9.24 17.76 -23.58
CA MET A 16 10.55 17.72 -22.92
C MET A 16 10.38 16.94 -21.62
N GLY A 17 11.03 15.78 -21.51
CA GLY A 17 11.15 15.06 -20.25
C GLY A 17 11.92 15.94 -19.27
N TYR A 18 11.23 16.51 -18.30
CA TYR A 18 11.85 17.35 -17.29
C TYR A 18 12.80 16.50 -16.43
N SER A 19 14.09 16.88 -16.38
CA SER A 19 15.09 16.34 -15.45
C SER A 19 14.98 16.93 -14.04
N THR A 20 13.96 17.75 -13.81
CA THR A 20 13.70 18.41 -12.54
C THR A 20 12.89 17.50 -11.63
N LEU A 21 13.12 17.60 -10.31
CA LEU A 21 12.30 16.89 -9.32
C LEU A 21 10.82 17.29 -9.50
N PRO A 22 9.88 16.37 -9.24
CA PRO A 22 8.47 16.66 -9.39
C PRO A 22 8.05 17.82 -8.47
N PRO A 23 7.00 18.59 -8.85
CA PRO A 23 6.48 19.67 -8.01
C PRO A 23 6.19 19.20 -6.59
N ARG A 24 6.29 20.10 -5.61
CA ARG A 24 6.07 19.78 -4.20
C ARG A 24 4.70 19.12 -3.95
N ASP A 25 3.69 19.50 -4.73
CA ASP A 25 2.34 18.93 -4.62
C ASP A 25 2.25 17.45 -5.07
N ALA A 26 3.21 16.97 -5.87
CA ALA A 26 3.31 15.56 -6.24
C ALA A 26 3.61 14.66 -5.04
N CYS A 27 4.22 15.19 -3.96
CA CYS A 27 4.40 14.44 -2.70
C CYS A 27 3.06 14.01 -2.09
N TYR A 28 2.01 14.81 -2.29
CA TYR A 28 0.69 14.53 -1.75
C TYR A 28 -0.18 13.73 -2.73
N THR A 29 -0.18 14.15 -3.99
CA THR A 29 -1.08 13.57 -5.01
C THR A 29 -0.54 12.29 -5.65
N MET A 30 0.80 12.18 -5.77
CA MET A 30 1.52 11.22 -6.62
C MET A 30 1.14 11.27 -8.11
N VAL A 31 0.39 12.28 -8.56
CA VAL A 31 -0.08 12.36 -9.94
C VAL A 31 1.01 12.96 -10.83
N PRO A 32 1.38 12.30 -11.94
CA PRO A 32 2.32 12.87 -12.89
C PRO A 32 1.65 13.98 -13.71
N SER A 33 2.41 15.03 -14.05
CA SER A 33 1.89 16.22 -14.76
C SER A 33 1.79 16.01 -16.28
N HIS A 34 1.08 14.99 -16.73
CA HIS A 34 0.90 14.67 -18.16
C HIS A 34 -0.42 15.17 -18.76
N GLY A 35 -1.30 15.79 -17.95
CA GLY A 35 -2.53 16.43 -18.44
C GLY A 35 -3.62 15.46 -18.90
N VAL A 36 -3.40 14.16 -18.73
CA VAL A 36 -4.41 13.10 -18.92
C VAL A 36 -4.74 12.43 -17.58
N SER A 37 -5.83 11.67 -17.53
CA SER A 37 -6.25 10.96 -16.31
C SER A 37 -5.51 9.62 -16.16
N ALA A 38 -5.35 9.18 -14.92
CA ALA A 38 -4.80 7.87 -14.60
C ALA A 38 -5.70 6.74 -15.12
N GLN A 39 -5.09 5.58 -15.37
CA GLN A 39 -5.82 4.36 -15.72
C GLN A 39 -6.61 3.85 -14.51
N THR A 40 -7.83 3.35 -14.75
CA THR A 40 -8.69 2.72 -13.72
C THR A 40 -8.75 1.20 -13.84
N GLY A 41 -8.11 0.65 -14.88
CA GLY A 41 -8.04 -0.79 -15.11
C GLY A 41 -6.92 -1.46 -14.30
N ALA A 42 -6.81 -2.78 -14.44
CA ALA A 42 -5.80 -3.57 -13.74
C ALA A 42 -4.37 -3.01 -13.95
N ASN A 43 -3.65 -2.85 -12.84
CA ASN A 43 -2.27 -2.42 -12.82
C ASN A 43 -1.32 -3.60 -13.09
N PRO A 44 -0.49 -3.57 -14.15
CA PRO A 44 0.39 -4.68 -14.52
C PRO A 44 1.75 -4.66 -13.80
N TYR A 45 1.93 -3.81 -12.79
CA TYR A 45 3.16 -3.65 -12.02
C TYR A 45 2.93 -3.96 -10.54
N GLN A 46 4.02 -4.19 -9.81
CA GLN A 46 3.97 -4.45 -8.38
C GLN A 46 5.25 -3.98 -7.68
N ILE A 47 5.13 -3.69 -6.39
CA ILE A 47 6.25 -3.51 -5.47
C ILE A 47 6.55 -4.85 -4.79
N VAL A 48 7.81 -5.28 -4.84
CA VAL A 48 8.33 -6.44 -4.12
C VAL A 48 9.34 -5.96 -3.09
N MET A 49 9.14 -6.37 -1.85
CA MET A 49 10.01 -6.01 -0.71
C MET A 49 10.85 -7.22 -0.30
N SER A 50 12.05 -6.97 0.23
CA SER A 50 12.90 -8.04 0.76
C SER A 50 12.37 -8.68 2.04
N LYS A 51 11.40 -8.04 2.71
CA LYS A 51 10.80 -8.44 3.99
C LYS A 51 9.33 -8.06 4.01
N ASP A 52 8.57 -8.75 4.83
CA ASP A 52 7.16 -8.47 5.19
C ASP A 52 7.04 -7.67 6.49
N THR A 53 8.16 -7.41 7.16
CA THR A 53 8.25 -6.83 8.50
C THR A 53 9.43 -5.87 8.63
N TYR A 54 9.34 -4.88 9.54
CA TYR A 54 10.42 -3.90 9.77
C TYR A 54 10.50 -3.38 11.22
N SER A 55 11.70 -2.99 11.66
CA SER A 55 11.99 -2.28 12.91
C SER A 55 12.37 -0.81 12.65
N PRO A 56 12.36 0.07 13.67
CA PRO A 56 12.85 1.45 13.50
C PRO A 56 14.28 1.50 12.95
N SER A 57 14.53 2.46 12.06
CA SER A 57 15.81 2.66 11.36
C SER A 57 16.28 1.47 10.51
N GLU A 58 15.44 0.45 10.31
CA GLU A 58 15.79 -0.70 9.49
C GLU A 58 15.73 -0.34 8.00
N THR A 59 16.65 -0.93 7.24
CA THR A 59 16.73 -0.78 5.79
C THR A 59 16.06 -1.96 5.09
N ILE A 60 15.19 -1.66 4.14
CA ILE A 60 14.44 -2.61 3.31
C ILE A 60 14.81 -2.40 1.85
N GLN A 61 15.05 -3.50 1.11
CA GLN A 61 15.21 -3.45 -0.33
C GLN A 61 13.85 -3.53 -1.00
N VAL A 62 13.62 -2.68 -1.99
CA VAL A 62 12.34 -2.47 -2.65
C VAL A 62 12.55 -2.53 -4.16
N SER A 63 11.77 -3.36 -4.85
CA SER A 63 11.77 -3.48 -6.31
C SER A 63 10.42 -3.09 -6.86
N LEU A 64 10.37 -2.13 -7.79
CA LEU A 64 9.20 -1.95 -8.67
C LEU A 64 9.46 -2.71 -9.97
N GLN A 65 8.54 -3.62 -10.33
CA GLN A 65 8.70 -4.50 -11.49
C GLN A 65 7.35 -4.84 -12.12
N GLY A 66 7.40 -5.30 -13.38
CA GLY A 66 6.26 -5.88 -14.06
C GLY A 66 5.81 -7.22 -13.46
N ILE A 67 4.51 -7.49 -13.46
CA ILE A 67 3.94 -8.78 -13.03
C ILE A 67 4.21 -9.86 -14.09
N ALA A 68 3.96 -9.54 -15.37
CA ALA A 68 4.23 -10.43 -16.49
C ALA A 68 5.62 -10.17 -17.09
N SER A 69 6.27 -11.23 -17.59
CA SER A 69 7.56 -11.13 -18.28
C SER A 69 7.48 -10.16 -19.46
N GLY A 70 8.49 -9.28 -19.59
CA GLY A 70 8.56 -8.27 -20.65
C GLY A 70 7.75 -6.99 -20.38
N THR A 71 7.03 -6.89 -19.26
CA THR A 71 6.35 -5.64 -18.87
C THR A 71 7.38 -4.61 -18.41
N GLN A 72 7.36 -3.42 -19.00
CA GLN A 72 8.34 -2.35 -18.79
C GLN A 72 7.67 -1.01 -18.52
N PHE A 73 8.34 -0.15 -17.76
CA PHE A 73 7.88 1.21 -17.45
C PHE A 73 8.98 2.25 -17.73
N ARG A 74 8.59 3.51 -17.87
CA ARG A 74 9.49 4.64 -18.19
C ARG A 74 9.66 5.61 -17.03
N GLY A 75 8.71 5.66 -16.11
CA GLY A 75 8.74 6.54 -14.97
C GLY A 75 8.09 5.91 -13.75
N PHE A 76 8.46 6.42 -12.58
CA PHE A 76 7.87 5.99 -11.32
C PHE A 76 7.97 7.10 -10.29
N MET A 77 7.10 7.05 -9.29
CA MET A 77 7.23 7.73 -8.01
C MET A 77 6.80 6.76 -6.91
N ILE A 78 7.62 6.56 -5.89
CA ILE A 78 7.36 5.63 -4.77
C ILE A 78 7.52 6.38 -3.46
N GLN A 79 6.59 6.21 -2.53
CA GLN A 79 6.69 6.72 -1.16
C GLN A 79 5.97 5.82 -0.18
N ILE A 80 6.25 5.99 1.10
CA ILE A 80 5.70 5.14 2.15
C ILE A 80 4.71 5.96 2.95
N ARG A 81 3.56 5.37 3.27
CA ARG A 81 2.56 6.00 4.16
C ARG A 81 2.12 5.02 5.24
N SER A 82 1.60 5.58 6.32
CA SER A 82 0.94 4.78 7.34
C SER A 82 -0.33 4.18 6.76
N ILE A 83 -0.65 2.95 7.16
CA ILE A 83 -1.97 2.38 6.87
C ILE A 83 -3.10 3.10 7.64
N TYR A 84 -2.73 3.87 8.66
CA TYR A 84 -3.67 4.65 9.45
C TYR A 84 -3.85 6.04 8.84
N ALA A 85 -5.10 6.41 8.55
CA ALA A 85 -5.47 7.67 7.90
C ALA A 85 -5.09 8.96 8.68
N SER A 86 -4.53 8.85 9.88
CA SER A 86 -4.03 9.99 10.65
C SER A 86 -2.65 10.48 10.18
N TYR A 87 -1.92 9.70 9.36
CA TYR A 87 -0.58 10.02 8.89
C TYR A 87 -0.52 10.00 7.35
N TYR A 88 -0.85 11.13 6.73
CA TYR A 88 -0.74 11.32 5.27
C TYR A 88 0.67 11.71 4.80
N ALA A 89 1.56 12.09 5.71
CA ALA A 89 2.92 12.49 5.37
C ALA A 89 3.77 11.28 4.93
N PRO A 90 4.61 11.42 3.90
CA PRO A 90 5.57 10.40 3.51
C PRO A 90 6.51 10.01 4.66
N LEU A 91 6.86 8.73 4.76
CA LEU A 91 7.62 8.15 5.87
C LEU A 91 8.98 7.59 5.43
N GLY A 92 9.97 7.75 6.30
CA GLY A 92 11.32 7.22 6.10
C GLY A 92 12.07 7.96 5.00
N SER A 93 13.13 7.36 4.48
CA SER A 93 13.98 7.97 3.46
C SER A 93 14.55 6.94 2.50
N PHE A 94 14.60 7.28 1.22
CA PHE A 94 15.32 6.49 0.22
C PHE A 94 16.80 6.85 0.19
N ALA A 95 17.66 5.87 -0.10
CA ALA A 95 19.08 6.11 -0.33
C ALA A 95 19.32 6.82 -1.67
N ALA A 96 20.43 7.55 -1.77
CA ALA A 96 20.86 8.16 -3.03
C ALA A 96 21.23 7.07 -4.05
N GLN A 97 20.74 7.21 -5.28
CA GLN A 97 21.01 6.27 -6.37
C GLN A 97 21.06 7.00 -7.71
N ALA A 98 22.02 6.64 -8.56
CA ALA A 98 22.16 7.24 -9.89
C ALA A 98 20.89 7.04 -10.73
N GLY A 99 20.41 8.12 -11.36
CA GLY A 99 19.18 8.10 -12.17
C GLY A 99 17.88 8.14 -11.37
N VAL A 100 17.97 8.24 -10.04
CA VAL A 100 16.83 8.36 -9.11
C VAL A 100 16.92 9.71 -8.40
N GLY A 101 15.80 10.44 -8.39
CA GLY A 101 15.65 11.65 -7.61
C GLY A 101 14.93 11.36 -6.29
N ASN A 102 15.22 12.14 -5.26
CA ASN A 102 14.65 11.95 -3.92
C ASN A 102 13.84 13.17 -3.47
N PRO A 103 12.61 13.38 -4.00
CA PRO A 103 11.75 14.48 -3.56
C PRO A 103 11.17 14.22 -2.16
N CYS A 104 10.36 15.17 -1.67
CA CYS A 104 9.63 15.05 -0.41
C CYS A 104 10.57 14.86 0.79
N ASP A 105 11.65 15.64 0.85
CA ASP A 105 12.68 15.55 1.90
C ASP A 105 13.23 14.12 2.02
N TRP A 106 13.58 13.50 0.88
CA TRP A 106 14.06 12.12 0.74
C TRP A 106 13.05 11.01 0.99
N ALA A 107 11.82 11.34 1.38
CA ALA A 107 10.78 10.35 1.68
C ALA A 107 10.07 9.78 0.45
N ALA A 108 10.46 10.21 -0.74
CA ALA A 108 10.03 9.63 -2.01
C ALA A 108 11.23 9.33 -2.92
N ALA A 109 11.05 8.37 -3.82
CA ALA A 109 11.98 8.08 -4.91
C ALA A 109 11.25 8.26 -6.24
N THR A 110 11.87 8.96 -7.18
CA THR A 110 11.32 9.22 -8.52
C THR A 110 12.35 8.99 -9.59
N HIS A 111 11.90 8.77 -10.81
CA HIS A 111 12.76 8.80 -11.98
C HIS A 111 13.41 10.19 -12.17
N GLN A 112 14.74 10.25 -12.38
CA GLN A 112 15.46 11.50 -12.69
C GLN A 112 16.35 11.40 -13.95
N GLN A 113 16.31 10.28 -14.67
CA GLN A 113 17.14 10.11 -15.87
C GLN A 113 16.53 10.86 -17.07
N THR A 114 17.39 11.44 -17.91
CA THR A 114 16.99 12.03 -19.19
C THR A 114 16.83 10.94 -20.26
N GLY A 115 15.74 11.00 -21.02
CA GLY A 115 15.44 10.05 -22.11
C GLY A 115 14.32 9.07 -21.76
N GLN A 116 13.55 8.66 -22.78
CA GLN A 116 12.49 7.65 -22.65
C GLN A 116 13.12 6.26 -22.62
N VAL A 117 13.62 5.85 -21.45
CA VAL A 117 14.25 4.54 -21.27
C VAL A 117 13.24 3.57 -20.66
N ASP A 118 12.95 2.49 -21.39
CA ASP A 118 12.13 1.39 -20.89
C ASP A 118 12.91 0.56 -19.86
N LYS A 119 12.32 0.35 -18.69
CA LYS A 119 12.93 -0.33 -17.54
C LYS A 119 12.07 -1.54 -17.15
N PRO A 120 12.66 -2.74 -17.06
CA PRO A 120 11.93 -3.92 -16.59
C PRO A 120 11.70 -3.91 -15.08
N PHE A 121 12.63 -3.32 -14.33
CA PHE A 121 12.55 -3.15 -12.88
C PHE A 121 13.43 -1.98 -12.40
N ILE A 122 13.21 -1.52 -11.17
CA ILE A 122 14.11 -0.64 -10.44
C ILE A 122 14.22 -1.14 -9.00
N ASN A 123 15.45 -1.36 -8.54
CA ASN A 123 15.74 -1.66 -7.14
C ASN A 123 16.12 -0.38 -6.42
N LEU A 124 15.60 -0.22 -5.21
CA LEU A 124 15.79 0.93 -4.34
C LEU A 124 16.02 0.45 -2.91
N THR A 125 16.72 1.27 -2.14
CA THR A 125 16.95 1.05 -0.72
C THR A 125 16.19 2.09 0.07
N TRP A 126 15.30 1.65 0.98
CA TRP A 126 14.53 2.52 1.86
C TRP A 126 14.87 2.26 3.32
N THR A 127 14.97 3.32 4.12
CA THR A 127 15.23 3.26 5.56
C THR A 127 14.01 3.76 6.33
N ALA A 128 13.55 2.95 7.28
CA ALA A 128 12.44 3.26 8.15
C ALA A 128 12.72 4.45 9.07
N PRO A 129 11.68 5.19 9.52
CA PRO A 129 11.83 6.17 10.59
C PRO A 129 12.46 5.56 11.84
N ASP A 130 13.10 6.41 12.64
CA ASP A 130 13.71 6.07 13.93
C ASP A 130 12.69 5.83 15.06
N LYS A 131 11.40 6.02 14.76
CA LYS A 131 10.28 5.89 15.69
C LYS A 131 9.23 4.92 15.16
N ASN A 132 8.44 4.36 16.07
CA ASN A 132 7.28 3.55 15.72
C ASN A 132 6.20 4.41 15.03
N VAL A 133 5.99 4.15 13.75
CA VAL A 133 4.94 4.77 12.92
C VAL A 133 3.80 3.79 12.58
N GLY A 134 3.79 2.62 13.22
CA GLY A 134 2.86 1.52 12.95
C GLY A 134 3.17 0.79 11.66
N SER A 135 2.28 -0.10 11.24
CA SER A 135 2.40 -0.76 9.95
C SER A 135 2.21 0.24 8.81
N ILE A 136 2.91 -0.01 7.71
CA ILE A 136 3.05 0.92 6.59
C ILE A 136 2.82 0.17 5.28
N LEU A 137 2.60 0.91 4.22
CA LEU A 137 2.62 0.39 2.86
C LEU A 137 3.38 1.35 1.94
N PHE A 138 3.88 0.82 0.84
CA PHE A 138 4.41 1.62 -0.24
C PHE A 138 3.25 2.01 -1.14
N LEU A 139 3.08 3.30 -1.37
CA LEU A 139 2.29 3.80 -2.49
C LEU A 139 3.24 4.05 -3.64
N TYR A 140 2.81 3.66 -4.84
CA TYR A 140 3.56 3.94 -6.05
C TYR A 140 2.67 4.45 -7.17
N THR A 141 3.33 5.20 -8.04
CA THR A 141 2.83 5.62 -9.34
C THR A 141 3.80 5.10 -10.36
N VAL A 142 3.27 4.49 -11.42
CA VAL A 142 4.07 3.89 -12.48
C VAL A 142 3.58 4.40 -13.82
N VAL A 143 4.53 4.88 -14.64
CA VAL A 143 4.28 5.48 -15.94
C VAL A 143 4.80 4.53 -17.00
N GLN A 144 3.89 3.90 -17.75
CA GLN A 144 4.25 3.08 -18.89
C GLN A 144 4.63 3.97 -20.08
N ASN A 145 3.84 5.00 -20.34
CA ASN A 145 4.12 6.03 -21.34
C ASN A 145 3.39 7.34 -20.95
N ALA A 146 3.55 8.41 -21.75
CA ALA A 146 3.00 9.73 -21.43
C ALA A 146 1.49 9.74 -21.17
N ASP A 147 0.74 8.82 -21.79
CA ASP A 147 -0.72 8.77 -21.70
C ASP A 147 -1.23 7.59 -20.84
N THR A 148 -0.36 6.67 -20.43
CA THR A 148 -0.71 5.43 -19.73
C THR A 148 0.07 5.30 -18.42
N PHE A 149 -0.62 5.48 -17.30
CA PHE A 149 -0.03 5.39 -15.96
C PHE A 149 -1.09 5.06 -14.88
N TRP A 150 -0.61 4.50 -13.76
CA TRP A 150 -1.40 4.17 -12.57
C TRP A 150 -0.87 4.95 -11.38
N VAL A 151 -1.75 5.39 -10.48
CA VAL A 151 -1.42 6.34 -9.40
C VAL A 151 -1.94 5.82 -8.07
N ASN A 152 -1.19 6.03 -6.99
CA ASN A 152 -1.54 5.63 -5.61
C ASN A 152 -1.83 4.12 -5.47
N GLU A 153 -1.13 3.31 -6.27
CA GLU A 153 -1.22 1.86 -6.20
C GLU A 153 -0.54 1.38 -4.91
N PRO A 154 -1.20 0.53 -4.09
CA PRO A 154 -0.63 0.04 -2.85
C PRO A 154 0.26 -1.19 -3.09
N SER A 155 1.32 -1.33 -2.30
CA SER A 155 1.99 -2.61 -2.06
C SER A 155 1.24 -3.45 -1.03
N SER A 156 1.72 -4.67 -0.78
CA SER A 156 1.40 -5.37 0.46
C SER A 156 1.86 -4.57 1.69
N ILE A 157 1.26 -4.85 2.84
CA ILE A 157 1.62 -4.20 4.12
C ILE A 157 3.00 -4.68 4.56
N LEU A 158 3.82 -3.72 5.01
CA LEU A 158 5.06 -3.97 5.73
C LEU A 158 4.80 -3.76 7.22
N GLU A 159 4.77 -4.86 7.96
CA GLU A 159 4.33 -4.91 9.35
C GLU A 159 5.40 -4.40 10.32
N TYR A 160 5.01 -3.56 11.28
CA TYR A 160 5.95 -3.10 12.31
C TYR A 160 6.27 -4.23 13.30
N LEU A 161 7.56 -4.55 13.44
CA LEU A 161 8.07 -5.44 14.48
C LEU A 161 8.23 -4.69 15.78
N ASP A 162 7.19 -4.75 16.60
CA ASP A 162 7.33 -4.39 17.99
C ASP A 162 8.16 -5.47 18.70
N LYS A 163 9.47 -5.24 18.84
CA LYS A 163 10.35 -6.09 19.65
C LYS A 163 9.96 -6.05 21.13
N ILE A 164 9.07 -5.15 21.52
CA ILE A 164 8.51 -5.09 22.86
C ILE A 164 7.08 -5.66 22.78
N ASN A 165 6.87 -6.78 23.47
CA ASN A 165 5.55 -7.34 23.75
C ASN A 165 4.77 -7.99 22.60
N LYS A 166 5.38 -8.89 21.81
CA LYS A 166 4.60 -9.85 21.00
C LYS A 166 4.16 -11.03 21.90
N PRO A 167 2.87 -11.43 21.94
CA PRO A 167 2.48 -12.66 22.60
C PRO A 167 3.21 -13.85 21.98
N ILE A 168 3.58 -14.82 22.81
CA ILE A 168 4.26 -16.06 22.40
C ILE A 168 3.49 -16.71 21.24
N GLY A 169 4.10 -16.80 20.06
CA GLY A 169 3.57 -17.52 18.88
C GLY A 169 3.17 -16.66 17.67
N CYS A 170 2.88 -15.37 17.85
CA CYS A 170 2.54 -14.51 16.70
C CYS A 170 3.77 -14.28 15.80
N GLY A 171 3.62 -14.45 14.48
CA GLY A 171 4.68 -14.41 13.45
C GLY A 171 5.75 -15.49 13.54
N SER A 172 5.56 -16.52 14.37
CA SER A 172 6.41 -17.73 14.38
C SER A 172 5.61 -18.99 14.10
N THR A 173 4.45 -19.17 14.74
CA THR A 173 3.56 -20.32 14.52
C THR A 173 2.17 -19.93 14.01
N VAL A 174 1.74 -18.70 14.26
CA VAL A 174 0.44 -18.16 13.85
C VAL A 174 0.61 -16.71 13.36
N SER A 175 -0.18 -16.29 12.38
CA SER A 175 -0.23 -14.87 11.95
C SER A 175 -1.28 -14.13 12.78
N CYS A 176 -1.11 -12.84 13.07
CA CYS A 176 -1.95 -12.14 14.06
C CYS A 176 -2.15 -10.64 13.80
N ILE A 177 -3.30 -10.12 14.23
CA ILE A 177 -3.63 -8.68 14.34
C ILE A 177 -4.09 -8.38 15.77
N MET A 178 -3.53 -7.34 16.39
CA MET A 178 -3.83 -6.98 17.78
C MET A 178 -3.41 -5.53 18.12
N PRO A 179 -3.89 -4.93 19.23
CA PRO A 179 -3.47 -3.60 19.66
C PRO A 179 -1.96 -3.49 19.89
N ARG A 180 -1.40 -2.31 19.60
CA ARG A 180 0.00 -1.96 19.92
C ARG A 180 0.29 -2.12 21.41
N ASN A 181 1.52 -2.53 21.75
CA ASN A 181 2.01 -2.73 23.12
C ASN A 181 1.25 -3.78 23.95
N CYS A 182 0.61 -4.78 23.34
CA CYS A 182 -0.03 -5.85 24.09
C CYS A 182 0.77 -7.15 24.01
N SER A 183 1.35 -7.66 25.11
CA SER A 183 2.02 -8.97 25.12
C SER A 183 1.11 -10.10 25.57
N GLN A 184 0.16 -9.80 26.44
CA GLN A 184 -0.82 -10.75 26.98
C GLN A 184 -2.09 -9.98 27.33
N ASN A 185 -3.23 -10.68 27.31
CA ASN A 185 -4.49 -10.16 27.85
C ASN A 185 -5.04 -8.92 27.09
N CYS A 186 -4.96 -8.93 25.76
CA CYS A 186 -5.36 -7.80 24.90
C CYS A 186 -6.85 -7.49 24.96
N GLN A 187 -7.22 -6.22 24.66
CA GLN A 187 -8.62 -5.87 24.43
C GLN A 187 -9.22 -6.67 23.28
N TYR A 188 -8.44 -6.93 22.24
CA TYR A 188 -8.78 -7.86 21.19
C TYR A 188 -7.55 -8.52 20.58
N SER A 189 -7.76 -9.64 19.90
CA SER A 189 -6.75 -10.29 19.07
C SER A 189 -7.44 -11.11 17.98
N VAL A 190 -6.93 -11.03 16.76
CA VAL A 190 -7.24 -11.93 15.66
C VAL A 190 -5.98 -12.73 15.38
N GLN A 191 -6.09 -14.05 15.28
CA GLN A 191 -4.97 -14.93 14.96
C GLN A 191 -5.42 -15.93 13.89
N TRP A 192 -4.53 -16.34 13.01
CA TRP A 192 -4.84 -17.34 12.00
C TRP A 192 -3.67 -18.25 11.67
N ARG A 193 -4.02 -19.47 11.25
CA ARG A 193 -3.05 -20.49 10.83
C ARG A 193 -3.65 -21.41 9.76
N PRO A 194 -2.84 -21.90 8.81
CA PRO A 194 -3.28 -22.93 7.89
C PRO A 194 -3.46 -24.27 8.63
N THR A 195 -4.43 -25.08 8.18
CA THR A 195 -4.58 -26.47 8.61
C THR A 195 -3.44 -27.35 8.09
N LYS A 196 -3.29 -28.58 8.61
CA LYS A 196 -2.18 -29.49 8.23
C LYS A 196 -2.07 -29.77 6.72
N ASN A 197 -3.15 -29.61 5.96
CA ASN A 197 -3.20 -29.80 4.52
C ASN A 197 -3.20 -28.48 3.71
N ASN A 198 -3.05 -27.31 4.37
CA ASN A 198 -3.05 -25.97 3.79
C ASN A 198 -4.30 -25.60 2.95
N THR A 199 -5.40 -26.34 3.05
CA THR A 199 -6.62 -26.04 2.28
C THR A 199 -7.63 -25.19 3.05
N VAL A 200 -7.45 -25.06 4.37
CA VAL A 200 -8.32 -24.29 5.25
C VAL A 200 -7.45 -23.40 6.13
N VAL A 201 -7.91 -22.18 6.39
CA VAL A 201 -7.28 -21.30 7.37
C VAL A 201 -8.21 -21.22 8.58
N GLU A 202 -7.68 -21.56 9.75
CA GLU A 202 -8.38 -21.45 11.02
C GLU A 202 -8.15 -20.04 11.59
N PHE A 203 -9.23 -19.30 11.82
CA PHE A 203 -9.20 -17.99 12.46
C PHE A 203 -9.67 -18.10 13.91
N GLU A 204 -8.94 -17.47 14.82
CA GLU A 204 -9.33 -17.26 16.21
C GLU A 204 -9.47 -15.76 16.48
N VAL A 205 -10.70 -15.33 16.81
CA VAL A 205 -11.03 -13.93 17.10
C VAL A 205 -11.45 -13.82 18.56
N LYS A 206 -10.74 -12.98 19.33
CA LYS A 206 -10.98 -12.75 20.75
C LYS A 206 -11.19 -11.27 21.02
N ARG A 207 -12.14 -10.95 21.90
CA ARG A 207 -12.37 -9.60 22.41
C ARG A 207 -12.78 -9.64 23.88
N LYS A 208 -12.21 -8.75 24.67
CA LYS A 208 -12.75 -8.42 25.98
C LYS A 208 -13.89 -7.43 25.81
N THR A 209 -15.00 -7.69 26.48
CA THR A 209 -16.11 -6.78 26.57
C THR A 209 -16.69 -6.81 27.98
N SER A 210 -17.02 -5.64 28.51
CA SER A 210 -17.88 -5.49 29.70
C SER A 210 -19.34 -5.26 29.31
N SER A 211 -19.62 -5.06 28.02
CA SER A 211 -20.96 -4.89 27.48
C SER A 211 -21.57 -6.24 27.09
N PRO A 212 -22.83 -6.53 27.48
CA PRO A 212 -23.56 -7.71 27.02
C PRO A 212 -23.95 -7.60 25.53
N ASN A 213 -23.88 -6.40 24.96
CA ASN A 213 -24.23 -6.11 23.56
C ASN A 213 -23.02 -5.55 22.84
N TYR A 214 -22.56 -6.26 21.80
CA TYR A 214 -21.34 -5.91 21.12
C TYR A 214 -21.19 -6.56 19.76
N TYR A 215 -20.33 -6.02 18.89
CA TYR A 215 -19.95 -6.70 17.66
C TYR A 215 -18.46 -6.50 17.32
N MET A 216 -17.91 -7.46 16.60
CA MET A 216 -16.59 -7.43 15.97
C MET A 216 -16.69 -8.11 14.61
N ALA A 217 -16.06 -7.56 13.58
CA ALA A 217 -16.07 -8.13 12.23
C ALA A 217 -14.65 -8.30 11.68
N LEU A 218 -14.49 -9.37 10.91
CA LEU A 218 -13.29 -9.73 10.17
C LEU A 218 -13.66 -9.80 8.68
N GLY A 219 -12.98 -9.02 7.84
CA GLY A 219 -13.18 -9.01 6.39
C GLY A 219 -11.93 -9.43 5.65
N PHE A 220 -12.10 -10.13 4.52
CA PHE A 220 -11.03 -10.27 3.52
C PHE A 220 -11.28 -9.23 2.44
N SER A 221 -10.26 -8.42 2.15
CA SER A 221 -10.40 -7.33 1.19
C SER A 221 -9.20 -7.23 0.26
N GLU A 222 -9.41 -6.58 -0.89
CA GLU A 222 -8.34 -6.13 -1.79
C GLU A 222 -7.80 -4.75 -1.37
N ASP A 223 -8.48 -4.06 -0.45
CA ASP A 223 -8.05 -2.79 0.12
C ASP A 223 -8.05 -2.83 1.66
N LEU A 224 -7.72 -1.72 2.33
CA LEU A 224 -7.67 -1.65 3.79
C LEU A 224 -8.96 -1.10 4.41
N GLN A 225 -10.06 -1.20 3.68
CA GLN A 225 -11.38 -0.83 4.11
C GLN A 225 -12.25 -2.08 4.15
N MET A 226 -13.48 -1.92 4.65
CA MET A 226 -14.45 -3.02 4.81
C MET A 226 -15.55 -2.95 3.75
N GLY A 227 -15.48 -1.99 2.83
CA GLY A 227 -16.52 -1.79 1.82
C GLY A 227 -16.25 -2.65 0.61
N HIS A 228 -17.30 -3.22 0.02
CA HIS A 228 -17.20 -4.20 -1.07
C HIS A 228 -16.58 -5.54 -0.65
N ASP A 229 -16.62 -5.85 0.65
CA ASP A 229 -15.97 -7.04 1.21
C ASP A 229 -16.94 -8.04 1.81
N SER A 230 -16.54 -9.32 1.73
CA SER A 230 -17.14 -10.38 2.52
C SER A 230 -16.62 -10.29 3.95
N VAL A 231 -17.54 -10.17 4.91
CA VAL A 231 -17.19 -10.04 6.32
C VAL A 231 -17.84 -11.15 7.16
N THR A 232 -17.09 -11.62 8.13
CA THR A 232 -17.56 -12.52 9.19
C THR A 232 -17.65 -11.73 10.48
N GLU A 233 -18.83 -11.68 11.06
CA GLU A 233 -19.14 -10.89 12.23
C GLU A 233 -19.39 -11.79 13.43
N CYS A 234 -18.79 -11.45 14.57
CA CYS A 234 -19.12 -11.98 15.87
C CYS A 234 -19.93 -10.92 16.62
N VAL A 235 -21.23 -11.16 16.77
CA VAL A 235 -22.18 -10.27 17.44
C VAL A 235 -22.63 -10.92 18.74
N THR A 236 -22.43 -10.24 19.85
CA THR A 236 -22.97 -10.63 21.14
C THR A 236 -24.21 -9.79 21.41
N PHE A 237 -25.34 -10.44 21.70
CA PHE A 237 -26.56 -9.78 22.15
C PHE A 237 -27.06 -10.44 23.43
N ASN A 238 -27.30 -9.66 24.49
CA ASN A 238 -27.62 -10.15 25.83
C ASN A 238 -26.64 -11.21 26.35
N GLY A 239 -25.35 -11.03 26.06
CA GLY A 239 -24.27 -11.96 26.47
C GLY A 239 -24.16 -13.23 25.63
N VAL A 240 -25.04 -13.43 24.64
CA VAL A 240 -25.01 -14.61 23.75
C VAL A 240 -24.25 -14.27 22.47
N PRO A 241 -23.06 -14.85 22.23
CA PRO A 241 -22.33 -14.65 20.99
C PRO A 241 -22.98 -15.40 19.83
N LYS A 242 -23.02 -14.76 18.66
CA LYS A 242 -23.47 -15.32 17.38
C LYS A 242 -22.47 -14.93 16.30
N THR A 243 -22.18 -15.88 15.41
CA THR A 243 -21.39 -15.62 14.21
C THR A 243 -22.31 -15.46 13.02
N LEU A 244 -22.08 -14.42 12.23
CA LEU A 244 -22.81 -14.11 11.01
C LEU A 244 -21.81 -13.92 9.88
N SER A 245 -22.25 -14.16 8.65
CA SER A 245 -21.50 -13.76 7.46
C SER A 245 -22.37 -12.80 6.66
N SER A 246 -21.78 -11.69 6.23
CA SER A 246 -22.45 -10.64 5.48
C SER A 246 -21.51 -10.11 4.39
N TYR A 247 -22.04 -9.26 3.52
CA TYR A 247 -21.27 -8.58 2.49
C TYR A 247 -21.56 -7.08 2.58
N ASN A 248 -20.51 -6.28 2.74
CA ASN A 248 -20.65 -4.84 2.78
C ASN A 248 -20.71 -4.30 1.35
N THR A 249 -21.79 -3.62 0.98
CA THR A 249 -21.98 -3.13 -0.39
C THR A 249 -21.35 -1.76 -0.65
N GLU A 250 -20.93 -1.04 0.39
CA GLU A 250 -20.38 0.31 0.31
C GLU A 250 -19.36 0.56 1.43
N TYR A 251 -18.49 1.56 1.26
CA TYR A 251 -17.59 2.01 2.32
C TYR A 251 -18.35 2.75 3.43
N GLY A 252 -18.18 2.29 4.68
CA GLY A 252 -18.74 2.96 5.84
C GLY A 252 -18.16 4.36 6.07
N ARG A 253 -18.97 5.28 6.62
CA ARG A 253 -18.58 6.68 6.90
C ARG A 253 -17.55 6.85 8.03
N TYR A 254 -17.17 5.78 8.74
CA TYR A 254 -16.29 5.83 9.91
C TYR A 254 -15.03 4.98 9.69
N LYS A 255 -13.90 5.64 9.41
CA LYS A 255 -12.60 5.01 9.06
C LYS A 255 -11.79 4.48 10.26
N ASN A 256 -12.24 4.71 11.50
CA ASN A 256 -11.52 4.33 12.74
C ASN A 256 -12.40 3.48 13.67
N ASN A 257 -12.89 2.34 13.20
CA ASN A 257 -13.65 1.43 14.04
C ASN A 257 -12.77 0.28 14.52
N THR A 258 -12.44 0.26 15.82
CA THR A 258 -11.66 -0.82 16.45
C THR A 258 -12.40 -2.16 16.50
N ASN A 259 -13.65 -2.19 16.01
CA ASN A 259 -14.44 -3.41 15.81
C ASN A 259 -14.21 -4.07 14.46
N LEU A 260 -13.39 -3.48 13.59
CA LEU A 260 -13.15 -3.96 12.24
C LEU A 260 -11.68 -4.34 12.09
N ALA A 261 -11.42 -5.56 11.64
CA ALA A 261 -10.09 -6.00 11.22
C ALA A 261 -10.16 -6.52 9.79
N VAL A 262 -9.41 -5.90 8.88
CA VAL A 262 -9.30 -6.33 7.47
C VAL A 262 -8.02 -7.14 7.34
N ILE A 263 -8.10 -8.29 6.68
CA ILE A 263 -6.96 -9.13 6.28
C ILE A 263 -6.82 -9.05 4.77
#